data_AF-A0A814QT85-F1
#
_entry.id   AF-A0A814QT85-F1
#
_cell.length_a   1.000
_cell.length_b   1.000
_cell.length_c   1.000
_cell.angle_alpha   90.00
_cell.angle_beta   90.00
_cell.angle_gamma   90.00
#
_symmetry.space_group_name_H-M   'P 1'
#
loop_
_entity.id
_entity.type
_entity.pdbx_description
1 polymer ?
#
loop_
_entity_poly.entity_id
_entity_poly.type
_entity_poly.pdbx_seq_one_letter_code
_entity_poly.pdbx_strand_id
1 'polypeptide(L)'
;MWQPMQRGNFTLNPPGSKDCYRKIAPCGGFNSSTSKQRTVLEAGTIYTVLFQQHLNHYYPPNPGKLDISFAVGLDPDEKDFRILISFNDYNPMNHNTQTNFSIPIQLPNELCDHCVLRVRYLTNNPDEEDRGRTFHQCSDIQLIKSSTNLVPSIFDKNLLVQHQNDPHDCCTPPSFQTYFLHQIPEIDYVSSGVIYYDQPSQQMRIVMMTTGVKYNMWMNFISGLQYYENVNERTCIRFGLDLWNDWCYGNTFNQSEDFLAENISCSNNVLDFCNLWQNGDFLFKSTTIGCYPSTLSRLSSRERTDYFNAKNGPFPPEIFQPDPICLKEKITQHGHNPSLKLWKHLFHEKKLRFE
;
A
#
# COMPACT_ATOMS: atom_id res chain seq x y z
N MET A 1 2.51 10.07 8.78
CA MET A 1 2.75 9.50 10.12
C MET A 1 2.06 10.38 11.16
N TRP A 2 1.18 9.82 11.99
CA TRP A 2 0.43 10.59 12.99
C TRP A 2 0.81 10.27 14.43
N GLN A 3 1.52 9.17 14.65
CA GLN A 3 2.04 8.79 15.95
C GLN A 3 3.45 8.20 15.80
N PRO A 4 4.51 8.93 16.22
CA PRO A 4 4.49 10.32 16.64
C PRO A 4 4.06 11.28 15.52
N MET A 5 3.55 12.45 15.85
CA MET A 5 3.06 13.41 14.85
C MET A 5 4.20 13.90 13.93
N GLN A 6 3.99 13.77 12.61
CA GLN A 6 4.97 14.22 11.61
C GLN A 6 5.19 15.74 11.62
N ARG A 7 6.35 16.17 11.12
CA ARG A 7 6.63 17.57 10.80
C ARG A 7 5.62 18.11 9.79
N GLY A 8 5.41 19.43 9.76
CA GLY A 8 4.55 20.08 8.78
C GLY A 8 3.06 19.77 8.96
N ASN A 9 2.28 19.92 7.89
CA ASN A 9 0.85 19.62 7.88
C ASN A 9 0.59 18.12 7.84
N PHE A 10 -0.60 17.72 8.27
CA PHE A 10 -1.04 16.34 8.27
C PHE A 10 -2.53 16.28 7.98
N THR A 11 -2.91 15.42 7.05
CA THR A 11 -4.30 15.03 6.82
C THR A 11 -4.34 13.58 6.35
N LEU A 12 -5.33 12.83 6.83
CA LEU A 12 -5.65 11.48 6.35
C LEU A 12 -6.64 11.51 5.18
N ASN A 13 -7.30 12.63 4.95
CA ASN A 13 -8.33 12.78 3.92
C ASN A 13 -8.07 14.02 3.05
N PRO A 14 -8.32 13.97 1.73
CA PRO A 14 -8.68 12.79 0.93
C PRO A 14 -7.45 11.91 0.59
N PRO A 15 -7.65 10.74 -0.04
CA PRO A 15 -6.55 9.98 -0.64
C PRO A 15 -5.72 10.83 -1.62
N GLY A 16 -4.42 10.57 -1.67
CA GLY A 16 -3.49 11.36 -2.48
C GLY A 16 -3.26 12.80 -1.98
N SER A 17 -3.47 13.07 -0.69
CA SER A 17 -3.20 14.39 -0.12
C SER A 17 -1.76 14.85 -0.40
N LYS A 18 -1.62 16.12 -0.79
CA LYS A 18 -0.31 16.77 -1.02
C LYS A 18 0.59 16.75 0.22
N ASP A 19 0.00 16.68 1.42
CA ASP A 19 0.76 16.62 2.67
C ASP A 19 1.59 15.35 2.81
N CYS A 20 1.24 14.28 2.07
CA CYS A 20 1.94 13.01 2.07
C CYS A 20 3.01 12.92 0.96
N TYR A 21 2.92 13.77 -0.07
CA TYR A 21 3.81 13.77 -1.23
C TYR A 21 5.17 14.43 -0.92
N ARG A 22 5.96 13.78 -0.07
CA ARG A 22 7.19 14.32 0.52
C ARG A 22 8.45 13.62 0.01
N LYS A 23 8.91 14.01 -1.18
CA LYS A 23 10.03 13.34 -1.87
C LYS A 23 11.43 13.89 -1.56
N ILE A 24 11.53 15.06 -0.94
CA ILE A 24 12.84 15.69 -0.65
C ILE A 24 13.46 15.05 0.60
N ALA A 25 14.61 14.40 0.46
CA ALA A 25 15.31 13.79 1.59
C ALA A 25 15.82 14.83 2.62
N PRO A 26 16.03 14.43 3.89
CA PRO A 26 15.62 13.16 4.49
C PRO A 26 14.22 13.22 5.13
N CYS A 27 13.61 14.41 5.19
CA CYS A 27 12.39 14.70 5.97
C CYS A 27 11.29 15.41 5.17
N GLY A 28 11.27 15.24 3.85
CA GLY A 28 10.25 15.81 2.97
C GLY A 28 10.43 17.30 2.67
N GLY A 29 11.63 17.87 2.90
CA GLY A 29 11.88 19.30 2.81
C GLY A 29 11.41 20.12 4.03
N PHE A 30 11.11 19.44 5.15
CA PHE A 30 10.72 20.10 6.41
C PHE A 30 11.84 20.02 7.44
N ASN A 31 12.33 21.20 7.86
CA ASN A 31 13.24 21.33 8.98
C ASN A 31 12.50 21.15 10.31
N SER A 32 13.25 20.78 11.36
CA SER A 32 12.73 20.74 12.71
C SER A 32 12.36 22.14 13.18
N SER A 33 11.41 22.19 14.12
CA SER A 33 11.08 23.42 14.82
C SER A 33 11.47 23.27 16.27
N THR A 34 12.42 24.08 16.73
CA THR A 34 12.84 24.11 18.14
C THR A 34 11.71 24.54 19.08
N SER A 35 10.70 25.26 18.56
CA SER A 35 9.54 25.75 19.31
C SER A 35 8.34 24.79 19.32
N LYS A 36 8.31 23.76 18.48
CA LYS A 36 7.24 22.75 18.50
C LYS A 36 7.50 21.70 19.57
N GLN A 37 6.43 21.31 20.26
CA GLN A 37 6.48 20.25 21.26
C GLN A 37 6.84 18.92 20.59
N ARG A 38 7.79 18.20 21.18
CA ARG A 38 8.23 16.87 20.74
C ARG A 38 7.39 15.80 21.42
N THR A 39 7.24 14.65 20.78
CA THR A 39 6.73 13.47 21.46
C THR A 39 7.81 12.94 22.41
N VAL A 40 7.54 12.91 23.70
CA VAL A 40 8.45 12.38 24.72
C VAL A 40 8.19 10.88 24.86
N LEU A 41 9.24 10.08 24.68
CA LEU A 41 9.21 8.61 24.70
C LEU A 41 10.29 8.06 25.63
N GLU A 42 10.10 6.86 26.14
CA GLU A 42 11.09 6.19 26.99
C GLU A 42 12.13 5.43 26.14
N ALA A 43 13.42 5.73 26.34
CA ALA A 43 14.53 5.05 25.70
C ALA A 43 14.53 3.55 26.04
N GLY A 44 14.89 2.71 25.07
CA GLY A 44 14.97 1.26 25.29
C GLY A 44 13.63 0.54 25.42
N THR A 45 12.49 1.21 25.17
CA THR A 45 11.15 0.59 25.21
C THR A 45 10.63 0.24 23.81
N ILE A 46 9.62 -0.62 23.76
CA ILE A 46 8.86 -0.83 22.52
C ILE A 46 7.88 0.32 22.35
N TYR A 47 7.86 0.90 21.16
CA TYR A 47 6.93 1.94 20.77
C TYR A 47 6.23 1.56 19.47
N THR A 48 4.93 1.84 19.36
CA THR A 48 4.17 1.58 18.13
C THR A 48 4.06 2.85 17.29
N VAL A 49 4.66 2.82 16.11
CA VAL A 49 4.55 3.90 15.12
C VAL A 49 3.30 3.68 14.29
N LEU A 50 2.48 4.73 14.16
CA LEU A 50 1.26 4.73 13.37
C LEU A 50 1.36 5.70 12.18
N PHE A 51 1.12 5.19 10.98
CA PHE A 51 1.18 5.98 9.75
C PHE A 51 0.29 5.42 8.64
N GLN A 52 -0.08 6.26 7.67
CA GLN A 52 -0.93 5.87 6.54
C GLN A 52 -0.11 5.95 5.26
N GLN A 53 -0.15 4.89 4.46
CA GLN A 53 0.21 4.95 3.05
C GLN A 53 -1.05 5.37 2.27
N HIS A 54 -1.14 6.65 1.90
CA HIS A 54 -2.33 7.17 1.19
C HIS A 54 -2.51 6.53 -0.18
N LEU A 55 -1.40 6.41 -0.89
CA LEU A 55 -1.29 5.87 -2.23
C LEU A 55 -0.19 4.82 -2.23
N ASN A 56 -0.50 3.62 -2.73
CA ASN A 56 0.47 2.55 -2.90
C ASN A 56 1.02 2.57 -4.34
N HIS A 57 2.32 2.78 -4.45
CA HIS A 57 3.06 2.90 -5.71
C HIS A 57 3.83 1.60 -6.01
N TYR A 58 3.18 0.46 -5.77
CA TYR A 58 3.76 -0.87 -5.91
C TYR A 58 4.35 -1.07 -7.31
N TYR A 59 5.60 -1.51 -7.37
CA TYR A 59 6.30 -1.80 -8.63
C TYR A 59 6.55 -3.30 -8.77
N PRO A 60 5.71 -4.04 -9.53
CA PRO A 60 5.80 -5.50 -9.58
C PRO A 60 7.18 -6.04 -9.97
N PRO A 61 7.90 -5.52 -10.98
CA PRO A 61 9.21 -6.08 -11.35
C PRO A 61 10.29 -5.97 -10.26
N ASN A 62 10.15 -5.03 -9.33
CA ASN A 62 11.07 -4.85 -8.21
C ASN A 62 10.33 -4.16 -7.07
N PRO A 63 9.59 -4.93 -6.24
CA PRO A 63 8.75 -4.37 -5.20
C PRO A 63 9.49 -3.38 -4.30
N GLY A 64 8.76 -2.36 -3.87
CA GLY A 64 9.27 -1.37 -2.94
C GLY A 64 9.50 -1.92 -1.53
N LYS A 65 9.87 -1.02 -0.63
CA LYS A 65 9.91 -1.31 0.81
C LYS A 65 9.59 -0.09 1.65
N LEU A 66 9.14 -0.36 2.86
CA LEU A 66 9.00 0.64 3.91
C LEU A 66 10.05 0.39 5.00
N ASP A 67 10.53 1.46 5.61
CA ASP A 67 11.35 1.38 6.80
C ASP A 67 11.00 2.46 7.82
N ILE A 68 11.25 2.12 9.09
CA ILE A 68 11.28 3.07 10.18
C ILE A 68 12.72 3.19 10.64
N SER A 69 13.24 4.41 10.57
CA SER A 69 14.61 4.75 10.92
C SER A 69 14.70 5.85 11.97
N PHE A 70 15.85 5.94 12.63
CA PHE A 70 16.11 6.84 13.75
C PHE A 70 17.43 7.58 13.53
N ALA A 71 17.50 8.85 13.93
CA ALA A 71 18.72 9.63 13.98
C ALA A 71 18.70 10.61 15.18
N VAL A 72 19.89 10.97 15.68
CA VAL A 72 20.06 12.00 16.72
C VAL A 72 20.29 13.36 16.06
N GLY A 73 19.74 14.41 16.66
CA GLY A 73 19.86 15.78 16.17
C GLY A 73 18.53 16.37 15.73
N LEU A 74 18.54 17.66 15.42
CA LEU A 74 17.39 18.40 14.92
C LEU A 74 17.12 18.08 13.45
N ASP A 75 18.12 18.23 12.59
CA ASP A 75 17.99 18.04 11.14
C ASP A 75 19.12 17.13 10.64
N PRO A 76 19.05 15.82 10.96
CA PRO A 76 20.06 14.84 10.56
C PRO A 76 20.11 14.68 9.04
N ASP A 77 21.30 14.38 8.51
CA ASP A 77 21.50 14.01 7.10
C ASP A 77 20.99 12.57 6.83
N GLU A 78 20.78 12.21 5.56
CA GLU A 78 20.34 10.85 5.16
C GLU A 78 21.23 9.74 5.75
N LYS A 79 22.54 9.98 5.82
CA LYS A 79 23.55 9.03 6.34
C LYS A 79 23.49 8.80 7.85
N ASP A 80 22.84 9.70 8.60
CA ASP A 80 22.79 9.62 10.06
C ASP A 80 21.66 8.69 10.54
N PHE A 81 20.74 8.33 9.64
CA PHE A 81 19.62 7.45 9.94
C PHE A 81 20.05 5.98 10.00
N ARG A 82 19.78 5.34 11.14
CA ARG A 82 19.84 3.89 11.31
C ARG A 82 18.46 3.27 11.22
N ILE A 83 18.33 2.17 10.46
CA ILE A 83 17.06 1.46 10.30
C ILE A 83 16.74 0.67 11.58
N LEU A 84 15.57 0.93 12.16
CA LEU A 84 15.06 0.17 13.30
C LEU A 84 14.34 -1.10 12.82
N ILE A 85 13.49 -0.97 11.80
CA ILE A 85 12.77 -2.06 11.13
C ILE A 85 12.56 -1.72 9.65
N SER A 86 12.51 -2.73 8.80
CA SER A 86 12.12 -2.61 7.39
C SER A 86 11.26 -3.82 6.99
N PHE A 87 10.32 -3.60 6.08
CA PHE A 87 9.44 -4.63 5.54
C PHE A 87 9.12 -4.30 4.08
N ASN A 88 8.79 -5.34 3.32
CA ASN A 88 8.49 -5.20 1.90
C ASN A 88 7.18 -4.43 1.69
N ASP A 89 7.12 -3.72 0.57
CA ASP A 89 5.85 -3.23 0.08
C ASP A 89 4.97 -4.41 -0.34
N TYR A 90 3.68 -4.18 -0.43
CA TYR A 90 2.70 -5.21 -0.77
C TYR A 90 1.84 -4.75 -1.92
N ASN A 91 1.27 -5.71 -2.65
CA ASN A 91 0.37 -5.45 -3.74
C ASN A 91 -1.09 -5.42 -3.24
N PRO A 92 -1.71 -4.24 -3.10
CA PRO A 92 -3.12 -4.13 -2.73
C PRO A 92 -4.10 -4.32 -3.89
N MET A 93 -3.62 -4.62 -5.11
CA MET A 93 -4.40 -4.61 -6.37
C MET A 93 -5.01 -3.25 -6.76
N ASN A 94 -4.85 -2.21 -5.95
CA ASN A 94 -5.40 -0.88 -6.17
C ASN A 94 -4.42 0.17 -5.65
N HIS A 95 -4.18 1.24 -6.42
CA HIS A 95 -3.29 2.33 -6.01
C HIS A 95 -3.86 3.10 -4.79
N ASN A 96 -5.18 3.29 -4.73
CA ASN A 96 -5.82 4.06 -3.67
C ASN A 96 -6.31 3.15 -2.53
N THR A 97 -5.47 2.94 -1.52
CA THR A 97 -5.74 2.05 -0.39
C THR A 97 -5.93 2.74 0.94
N GLN A 98 -5.26 3.88 1.18
CA GLN A 98 -5.23 4.55 2.49
C GLN A 98 -4.87 3.60 3.65
N THR A 99 -3.86 2.78 3.44
CA THR A 99 -3.47 1.71 4.36
C THR A 99 -2.87 2.24 5.66
N ASN A 100 -3.48 1.89 6.79
CA ASN A 100 -3.04 2.34 8.12
C ASN A 100 -2.08 1.35 8.79
N PHE A 101 -0.80 1.62 8.84
CA PHE A 101 0.19 0.77 9.50
C PHE A 101 0.29 1.00 11.01
N SER A 102 0.47 -0.09 11.76
CA SER A 102 0.73 -0.11 13.20
C SER A 102 1.98 -0.96 13.46
N ILE A 103 3.15 -0.32 13.49
CA ILE A 103 4.43 -1.03 13.49
C ILE A 103 5.14 -0.89 14.85
N PRO A 104 5.31 -1.98 15.61
CA PRO A 104 6.11 -1.95 16.82
C PRO A 104 7.60 -1.82 16.47
N ILE A 105 8.28 -0.90 17.14
CA ILE A 105 9.74 -0.70 17.03
C ILE A 105 10.38 -0.75 18.41
N GLN A 106 11.60 -1.29 18.47
CA GLN A 106 12.46 -1.15 19.63
C GLN A 106 13.15 0.22 19.56
N LEU A 107 12.79 1.13 20.48
CA LEU A 107 13.48 2.41 20.58
C LEU A 107 14.92 2.18 21.08
N PRO A 108 15.89 2.95 20.57
CA PRO A 108 17.25 2.91 21.09
C PRO A 108 17.32 3.17 22.59
N ASN A 109 18.21 2.46 23.27
CA ASN A 109 18.53 2.72 24.68
C ASN A 109 19.58 3.84 24.81
N GLU A 110 19.30 4.99 24.20
CA GLU A 110 20.12 6.20 24.30
C GLU A 110 19.22 7.40 24.55
N LEU A 111 19.68 8.34 25.38
CA LEU A 111 18.95 9.56 25.67
C LEU A 111 19.21 10.59 24.58
N CYS A 112 18.16 11.29 24.15
CA CYS A 112 18.29 12.39 23.21
C CYS A 112 17.23 13.46 23.48
N ASP A 113 17.67 14.70 23.68
CA ASP A 113 16.78 15.86 23.75
C ASP A 113 16.15 16.18 22.39
N HIS A 114 16.88 15.83 21.32
CA HIS A 114 16.50 16.02 19.93
C HIS A 114 16.89 14.80 19.12
N CYS A 115 15.88 14.10 18.63
CA CYS A 115 16.05 12.98 17.73
C CYS A 115 14.84 12.87 16.81
N VAL A 116 15.02 12.15 15.71
CA VAL A 116 14.06 12.07 14.62
C VAL A 116 13.73 10.61 14.37
N LEU A 117 12.43 10.29 14.42
CA LEU A 117 11.90 9.07 13.82
C LEU A 117 11.44 9.38 12.40
N ARG A 118 11.74 8.48 11.48
CA ARG A 118 11.38 8.61 10.06
C ARG A 118 10.68 7.37 9.57
N VAL A 119 9.55 7.55 8.92
CA VAL A 119 8.98 6.56 7.99
C VAL A 119 9.47 6.90 6.59
N ARG A 120 10.02 5.91 5.90
CA ARG A 120 10.47 6.03 4.51
C ARG A 120 9.78 4.97 3.67
N TYR A 121 9.24 5.37 2.53
CA TYR A 121 8.69 4.47 1.51
C TYR A 121 9.50 4.60 0.22
N LEU A 122 10.25 3.56 -0.13
CA LEU A 122 10.97 3.44 -1.38
C LEU A 122 10.13 2.60 -2.33
N THR A 123 9.59 3.21 -3.40
CA THR A 123 8.66 2.53 -4.30
C THR A 123 9.34 1.63 -5.33
N ASN A 124 10.61 1.92 -5.64
CA ASN A 124 11.36 1.39 -6.79
C ASN A 124 10.74 1.66 -8.17
N ASN A 125 9.52 2.21 -8.24
CA ASN A 125 8.82 2.53 -9.48
C ASN A 125 9.59 3.58 -10.31
N PRO A 126 10.07 3.25 -11.52
CA PRO A 126 10.78 4.19 -12.38
C PRO A 126 9.92 5.33 -12.92
N ASP A 127 8.60 5.23 -12.88
CA ASP A 127 7.71 6.31 -13.31
C ASP A 127 7.63 7.45 -12.27
N GLU A 128 8.02 7.19 -11.02
CA GLU A 128 7.99 8.13 -9.89
C GLU A 128 9.21 9.09 -9.84
N GLU A 129 9.74 9.49 -11.00
CA GLU A 129 11.06 10.16 -11.09
C GLU A 129 11.07 11.68 -10.87
N ASP A 130 9.92 12.35 -10.80
CA ASP A 130 9.83 13.82 -10.73
C ASP A 130 10.70 14.45 -9.63
N ARG A 131 10.83 13.77 -8.48
CA ARG A 131 11.67 14.16 -7.34
C ARG A 131 12.29 12.95 -6.64
N GLY A 132 12.44 11.83 -7.35
CA GLY A 132 12.93 10.56 -6.83
C GLY A 132 11.82 9.62 -6.34
N ARG A 133 12.20 8.35 -6.12
CA ARG A 133 11.29 7.21 -5.86
C ARG A 133 11.02 6.97 -4.38
N THR A 134 11.30 7.97 -3.54
CA THR A 134 11.30 7.82 -2.09
C THR A 134 10.45 8.89 -1.45
N PHE A 135 9.57 8.48 -0.54
CA PHE A 135 8.78 9.37 0.30
C PHE A 135 9.32 9.35 1.72
N HIS A 136 9.37 10.53 2.35
CA HIS A 136 9.99 10.75 3.64
C HIS A 136 9.03 11.49 4.59
N GLN A 137 8.71 10.87 5.72
CA GLN A 137 7.97 11.52 6.81
C GLN A 137 8.77 11.43 8.09
N CYS A 138 9.17 12.58 8.63
CA CYS A 138 9.89 12.69 9.91
C CYS A 138 8.99 13.20 11.02
N SER A 139 9.26 12.76 12.25
CA SER A 139 8.68 13.26 13.50
C SER A 139 9.77 13.56 14.50
N ASP A 140 9.63 14.68 15.20
CA ASP A 140 10.57 15.10 16.24
C ASP A 140 10.18 14.46 17.57
N ILE A 141 11.13 13.76 18.18
CA ILE A 141 10.94 13.05 19.45
C ILE A 141 12.02 13.44 20.47
N GLN A 142 11.75 13.12 21.73
CA GLN A 142 12.72 13.15 22.83
C GLN A 142 12.75 11.77 23.47
N LEU A 143 13.93 11.19 23.64
CA LEU A 143 14.10 9.95 24.40
C LEU A 143 14.61 10.26 25.81
N ILE A 144 13.78 9.95 26.81
CA ILE A 144 14.10 10.09 28.23
C ILE A 144 14.42 8.72 28.84
N LYS A 145 15.01 8.72 30.04
CA LYS A 145 15.35 7.49 30.76
C LYS A 145 14.09 6.68 31.02
N SER A 146 14.09 5.39 30.65
CA SER A 146 12.97 4.51 30.99
C SER A 146 12.85 4.36 32.49
N SER A 147 11.61 4.37 32.96
CA SER A 147 11.24 4.13 34.34
C SER A 147 11.20 2.64 34.70
N THR A 148 11.29 1.75 33.70
CA THR A 148 11.15 0.31 33.84
C THR A 148 12.44 -0.44 33.48
N ASN A 149 12.72 -1.54 34.19
CA ASN A 149 13.82 -2.42 33.84
C ASN A 149 13.56 -3.06 32.46
N LEU A 150 14.53 -2.95 31.57
CA LEU A 150 14.48 -3.36 30.16
C LEU A 150 13.80 -4.74 29.99
N VAL A 151 12.74 -4.78 29.19
CA VAL A 151 12.22 -6.03 28.64
C VAL A 151 13.20 -6.50 27.56
N PRO A 152 13.66 -7.77 27.57
CA PRO A 152 14.49 -8.30 26.50
C PRO A 152 13.83 -8.10 25.14
N SER A 153 14.59 -7.60 24.18
CA SER A 153 14.18 -7.45 22.77
C SER A 153 13.78 -8.82 22.19
N ILE A 154 12.48 -9.04 21.95
CA ILE A 154 11.96 -10.29 21.34
C ILE A 154 11.91 -10.20 19.80
N PHE A 155 12.30 -9.08 19.19
CA PHE A 155 12.33 -8.98 17.74
C PHE A 155 13.59 -9.62 17.17
N ASP A 156 13.48 -10.92 16.85
CA ASP A 156 14.43 -11.63 16.00
C ASP A 156 14.44 -10.96 14.63
N LYS A 157 15.47 -10.14 14.40
CA LYS A 157 15.77 -9.57 13.10
C LYS A 157 16.38 -10.68 12.26
N ASN A 158 15.88 -10.83 11.03
CA ASN A 158 16.39 -11.68 9.96
C ASN A 158 15.64 -13.02 9.78
N LEU A 159 14.43 -12.96 9.25
CA LEU A 159 14.07 -13.90 8.18
C LEU A 159 14.11 -13.12 6.86
N LEU A 160 15.31 -12.96 6.30
CA LEU A 160 15.42 -12.75 4.85
C LEU A 160 15.20 -14.13 4.23
N VAL A 161 13.94 -14.49 4.02
CA VAL A 161 13.60 -15.72 3.29
C VAL A 161 14.17 -15.56 1.89
N GLN A 162 15.06 -16.48 1.51
CA GLN A 162 15.50 -16.54 0.12
C GLN A 162 14.29 -16.94 -0.72
N HIS A 163 13.86 -16.05 -1.62
CA HIS A 163 12.81 -16.29 -2.61
C HIS A 163 13.22 -17.48 -3.50
N GLN A 164 12.78 -18.67 -3.12
CA GLN A 164 12.83 -19.86 -3.98
C GLN A 164 11.45 -20.04 -4.59
N ASN A 165 11.40 -20.62 -5.80
CA ASN A 165 10.15 -21.00 -6.45
C ASN A 165 9.40 -21.97 -5.54
N ASP A 166 8.31 -21.51 -4.92
CA ASP A 166 7.50 -22.35 -4.05
C ASP A 166 6.49 -23.10 -4.93
N PRO A 167 6.34 -24.44 -4.79
CA PRO A 167 5.42 -25.22 -5.61
C PRO A 167 3.95 -24.82 -5.43
N HIS A 168 3.62 -24.03 -4.40
CA HIS A 168 2.27 -23.53 -4.14
C HIS A 168 2.01 -22.17 -4.81
N ASP A 169 3.03 -21.54 -5.42
CA ASP A 169 2.85 -20.30 -6.18
C ASP A 169 1.78 -20.49 -7.25
N CYS A 170 0.81 -19.57 -7.31
CA CYS A 170 -0.33 -19.70 -8.20
C CYS A 170 -0.88 -18.35 -8.63
N CYS A 171 -1.65 -18.34 -9.72
CA CYS A 171 -2.38 -17.17 -10.20
C CYS A 171 -3.85 -17.49 -10.38
N THR A 172 -4.71 -16.49 -10.13
CA THR A 172 -6.12 -16.57 -10.48
C THR A 172 -6.30 -16.75 -11.99
N PRO A 173 -7.48 -17.19 -12.46
CA PRO A 173 -7.81 -17.17 -13.88
C PRO A 173 -7.69 -15.75 -14.48
N PRO A 174 -7.36 -15.60 -15.78
CA PRO A 174 -7.11 -14.29 -16.40
C PRO A 174 -8.28 -13.31 -16.27
N SER A 175 -9.52 -13.80 -16.22
CA SER A 175 -10.68 -12.94 -15.98
C SER A 175 -11.63 -13.63 -15.02
N PHE A 176 -12.01 -12.95 -13.94
CA PHE A 176 -12.97 -13.47 -12.97
C PHE A 176 -13.72 -12.33 -12.26
N GLN A 177 -14.85 -12.68 -11.65
CA GLN A 177 -15.54 -11.83 -10.69
C GLN A 177 -15.49 -12.49 -9.32
N THR A 178 -15.45 -11.69 -8.27
CA THR A 178 -15.62 -12.17 -6.88
C THR A 178 -16.39 -11.15 -6.07
N TYR A 179 -17.21 -11.61 -5.14
CA TYR A 179 -17.79 -10.74 -4.13
C TYR A 179 -16.82 -10.55 -2.99
N PHE A 180 -16.96 -9.45 -2.24
CA PHE A 180 -16.15 -9.23 -1.06
C PHE A 180 -16.96 -8.61 0.09
N LEU A 181 -16.47 -8.84 1.31
CA LEU A 181 -16.84 -8.16 2.54
C LEU A 181 -15.56 -7.70 3.21
N HIS A 182 -15.39 -6.39 3.38
CA HIS A 182 -14.25 -5.79 4.04
C HIS A 182 -14.67 -5.14 5.36
N GLN A 183 -13.92 -5.41 6.43
CA GLN A 183 -14.24 -5.01 7.79
C GLN A 183 -13.00 -4.42 8.47
N ILE A 184 -13.19 -3.31 9.18
CA ILE A 184 -12.20 -2.71 10.10
C ILE A 184 -12.89 -2.53 11.45
N PRO A 185 -12.87 -3.56 12.33
CA PRO A 185 -13.61 -3.55 13.58
C PRO A 185 -13.25 -2.41 14.53
N GLU A 186 -12.02 -1.90 14.46
CA GLU A 186 -11.51 -0.82 15.31
C GLU A 186 -12.26 0.50 15.12
N ILE A 187 -12.84 0.73 13.94
CA ILE A 187 -13.58 1.95 13.59
C ILE A 187 -15.02 1.65 13.16
N ASP A 188 -15.51 0.44 13.45
CA ASP A 188 -16.84 -0.04 13.04
C ASP A 188 -17.13 0.18 11.55
N TYR A 189 -16.11 -0.04 10.71
CA TYR A 189 -16.22 0.16 9.27
C TYR A 189 -16.49 -1.15 8.56
N VAL A 190 -17.49 -1.15 7.68
CA VAL A 190 -17.83 -2.28 6.82
C VAL A 190 -18.10 -1.76 5.41
N SER A 191 -17.48 -2.42 4.42
CA SER A 191 -17.83 -2.28 3.02
C SER A 191 -18.01 -3.64 2.36
N SER A 192 -18.82 -3.71 1.32
CA SER A 192 -19.05 -4.96 0.59
C SER A 192 -19.30 -4.66 -0.88
N GLY A 193 -19.12 -5.64 -1.76
CA GLY A 193 -19.27 -5.38 -3.17
C GLY A 193 -18.90 -6.55 -4.07
N VAL A 194 -18.64 -6.21 -5.32
CA VAL A 194 -18.14 -7.12 -6.35
C VAL A 194 -16.94 -6.49 -7.06
N ILE A 195 -15.95 -7.32 -7.32
CA ILE A 195 -14.78 -7.02 -8.13
C ILE A 195 -14.93 -7.77 -9.45
N TYR A 196 -14.72 -7.09 -10.57
CA TYR A 196 -14.52 -7.67 -11.89
C TYR A 196 -13.08 -7.43 -12.29
N TYR A 197 -12.35 -8.50 -12.57
CA TYR A 197 -10.94 -8.49 -12.93
C TYR A 197 -10.78 -9.03 -14.36
N ASP A 198 -10.00 -8.34 -15.18
CA ASP A 198 -9.75 -8.72 -16.57
C ASP A 198 -8.29 -8.44 -16.97
N GLN A 199 -7.46 -9.47 -16.84
CA GLN A 199 -6.03 -9.45 -17.10
C GLN A 199 -5.67 -9.15 -18.57
N PRO A 200 -6.30 -9.77 -19.58
CA PRO A 200 -5.94 -9.52 -20.98
C PRO A 200 -6.07 -8.05 -21.37
N SER A 201 -7.05 -7.33 -20.81
CA SER A 201 -7.27 -5.90 -21.07
C SER A 201 -6.69 -4.99 -19.97
N GLN A 202 -6.02 -5.56 -18.97
CA GLN A 202 -5.48 -4.87 -17.78
C GLN A 202 -6.47 -3.85 -17.19
N GLN A 203 -7.66 -4.33 -16.85
CA GLN A 203 -8.73 -3.51 -16.30
C GLN A 203 -9.41 -4.20 -15.12
N MET A 204 -9.92 -3.37 -14.22
CA MET A 204 -10.64 -3.82 -13.04
C MET A 204 -11.81 -2.89 -12.76
N ARG A 205 -12.94 -3.45 -12.31
CA ARG A 205 -14.07 -2.68 -11.79
C ARG A 205 -14.42 -3.14 -10.39
N ILE A 206 -14.67 -2.17 -9.51
CA ILE A 206 -15.22 -2.43 -8.18
C ILE A 206 -16.58 -1.74 -8.09
N VAL A 207 -17.61 -2.48 -7.71
CA VAL A 207 -18.90 -1.92 -7.30
C VAL A 207 -19.04 -2.19 -5.83
N MET A 208 -19.01 -1.15 -5.01
CA MET A 208 -18.99 -1.30 -3.56
C MET A 208 -20.04 -0.45 -2.86
N MET A 209 -20.41 -0.91 -1.68
CA MET A 209 -21.33 -0.28 -0.75
C MET A 209 -20.58 -0.04 0.55
N THR A 210 -20.52 1.20 1.02
CA THR A 210 -19.95 1.56 2.33
C THR A 210 -20.87 2.57 2.99
N THR A 211 -21.21 2.37 4.26
CA THR A 211 -21.99 3.33 5.06
C THR A 211 -23.25 3.87 4.36
N GLY A 212 -23.97 3.02 3.61
CA GLY A 212 -25.17 3.43 2.86
C GLY A 212 -24.93 4.24 1.58
N VAL A 213 -23.67 4.46 1.18
CA VAL A 213 -23.29 5.07 -0.10
C VAL A 213 -22.72 4.02 -1.06
N LYS A 214 -23.18 4.06 -2.32
CA LYS A 214 -22.71 3.18 -3.40
C LYS A 214 -21.62 3.89 -4.20
N TYR A 215 -20.54 3.17 -4.45
CA TYR A 215 -19.45 3.64 -5.28
C TYR A 215 -19.19 2.69 -6.45
N ASN A 216 -18.84 3.27 -7.60
CA ASN A 216 -18.25 2.54 -8.71
C ASN A 216 -16.81 2.99 -8.89
N MET A 217 -15.91 2.04 -9.07
CA MET A 217 -14.52 2.29 -9.40
C MET A 217 -14.20 1.58 -10.71
N TRP A 218 -13.74 2.32 -11.71
CA TRP A 218 -13.22 1.75 -12.96
C TRP A 218 -11.74 2.04 -13.06
N MET A 219 -10.95 1.01 -13.26
CA MET A 219 -9.50 1.09 -13.35
C MET A 219 -9.07 0.52 -14.69
N ASN A 220 -8.41 1.33 -15.50
CA ASN A 220 -7.84 0.92 -16.77
C ASN A 220 -6.34 1.24 -16.75
N PHE A 221 -5.53 0.20 -16.56
CA PHE A 221 -4.10 0.32 -16.35
C PHE A 221 -3.34 0.60 -17.64
N ILE A 222 -3.90 0.25 -18.81
CA ILE A 222 -3.36 0.66 -20.12
C ILE A 222 -3.41 2.19 -20.27
N SER A 223 -4.54 2.81 -19.92
CA SER A 223 -4.70 4.27 -19.96
C SER A 223 -4.05 4.97 -18.76
N GLY A 224 -3.75 4.23 -17.68
CA GLY A 224 -3.28 4.77 -16.41
C GLY A 224 -4.33 5.63 -15.69
N LEU A 225 -5.63 5.35 -15.88
CA LEU A 225 -6.74 6.14 -15.33
C LEU A 225 -7.64 5.30 -14.43
N GLN A 226 -8.00 5.89 -13.29
CA GLN A 226 -9.05 5.41 -12.40
C GLN A 226 -10.17 6.44 -12.28
N TYR A 227 -11.41 5.96 -12.35
CA TYR A 227 -12.61 6.74 -12.10
C TYR A 227 -13.25 6.25 -10.81
N TYR A 228 -13.63 7.18 -9.94
CA TYR A 228 -14.29 6.91 -8.67
C TYR A 228 -15.59 7.71 -8.61
N GLU A 229 -16.71 7.03 -8.80
CA GLU A 229 -18.04 7.63 -8.79
C GLU A 229 -18.72 7.41 -7.43
N ASN A 230 -19.21 8.49 -6.83
CA ASN A 230 -20.26 8.42 -5.81
C ASN A 230 -21.62 8.38 -6.51
N VAL A 231 -22.24 7.20 -6.54
CA VAL A 231 -23.49 6.97 -7.29
C VAL A 231 -24.64 7.77 -6.69
N ASN A 232 -24.67 7.94 -5.36
CA ASN A 232 -25.73 8.65 -4.65
C ASN A 232 -25.71 10.14 -4.97
N GLU A 233 -24.52 10.74 -5.00
CA GLU A 233 -24.35 12.18 -5.28
C GLU A 233 -24.24 12.49 -6.78
N ARG A 234 -24.07 11.46 -7.61
CA ARG A 234 -23.73 11.61 -9.04
C ARG A 234 -22.52 12.53 -9.21
N THR A 235 -21.47 12.27 -8.44
CA THR A 235 -20.18 12.95 -8.55
C THR A 235 -19.12 11.93 -8.95
N CYS A 236 -18.11 12.37 -9.70
CA CYS A 236 -17.02 11.50 -10.10
C CYS A 236 -15.68 12.20 -9.95
N ILE A 237 -14.69 11.47 -9.45
CA ILE A 237 -13.31 11.93 -9.32
C ILE A 237 -12.43 11.03 -10.18
N ARG A 238 -11.45 11.62 -10.85
CA ARG A 238 -10.47 10.88 -11.65
C ARG A 238 -9.11 10.90 -10.98
N PHE A 239 -8.51 9.72 -10.87
CA PHE A 239 -7.16 9.50 -10.35
C PHE A 239 -6.24 8.95 -11.44
N GLY A 240 -4.94 9.19 -11.29
CA GLY A 240 -3.92 8.45 -12.04
C GLY A 240 -3.72 7.07 -11.42
N LEU A 241 -3.56 6.05 -12.25
CA LEU A 241 -3.20 4.70 -11.84
C LEU A 241 -1.72 4.42 -12.01
N ASP A 242 -1.23 3.55 -11.14
CA ASP A 242 0.07 2.93 -11.31
C ASP A 242 -0.01 1.74 -12.29
N LEU A 243 1.02 0.89 -12.29
CA LEU A 243 1.14 -0.27 -13.16
C LEU A 243 0.16 -1.39 -12.82
N TRP A 244 -0.18 -2.17 -13.84
CA TRP A 244 -0.94 -3.41 -13.69
C TRP A 244 -0.16 -4.42 -12.84
N ASN A 245 -0.89 -5.19 -12.04
CA ASN A 245 -0.35 -6.38 -11.39
C ASN A 245 -1.28 -7.57 -11.58
N ASP A 246 -0.69 -8.73 -11.83
CA ASP A 246 -1.43 -9.98 -11.91
C ASP A 246 -1.88 -10.40 -10.51
N TRP A 247 -3.08 -10.97 -10.40
CA TRP A 247 -3.57 -11.50 -9.13
C TRP A 247 -2.97 -12.90 -8.90
N CYS A 248 -1.73 -12.89 -8.46
CA CYS A 248 -0.95 -14.08 -8.14
C CYS A 248 -0.54 -14.08 -6.68
N TYR A 249 -0.08 -15.23 -6.19
CA TYR A 249 0.41 -15.42 -4.84
C TYR A 249 1.77 -16.09 -4.85
N GLY A 250 2.56 -15.79 -3.82
CA GLY A 250 3.90 -16.34 -3.65
C GLY A 250 4.96 -15.65 -4.51
N ASN A 251 6.12 -16.27 -4.68
CA ASN A 251 7.33 -15.54 -5.07
C ASN A 251 7.63 -15.53 -6.58
N THR A 252 7.11 -16.51 -7.33
CA THR A 252 7.40 -16.67 -8.77
C THR A 252 6.91 -15.50 -9.62
N PHE A 253 5.84 -14.82 -9.19
CA PHE A 253 5.17 -13.76 -9.95
C PHE A 253 5.50 -12.35 -9.44
N ASN A 254 6.69 -12.19 -8.88
CA ASN A 254 7.15 -10.96 -8.21
C ASN A 254 6.16 -10.42 -7.16
N GLN A 255 5.43 -11.32 -6.49
CA GLN A 255 4.85 -10.98 -5.20
C GLN A 255 5.90 -11.27 -4.13
N SER A 256 5.89 -10.48 -3.06
CA SER A 256 6.84 -10.61 -1.95
C SER A 256 6.19 -11.39 -0.81
N GLU A 257 5.60 -12.54 -1.12
CA GLU A 257 4.75 -13.30 -0.21
C GLU A 257 5.38 -14.64 0.17
N ASP A 258 5.63 -14.83 1.45
CA ASP A 258 6.15 -16.07 2.02
C ASP A 258 5.02 -17.07 2.23
N PHE A 259 5.18 -18.29 1.72
CA PHE A 259 4.24 -19.37 1.95
C PHE A 259 4.31 -19.84 3.42
N LEU A 260 3.14 -19.98 4.07
CA LEU A 260 3.04 -20.38 5.47
C LEU A 260 2.40 -21.75 5.68
N ALA A 261 1.35 -22.07 4.93
CA ALA A 261 0.58 -23.30 5.12
C ALA A 261 -0.25 -23.66 3.89
N GLU A 262 -0.44 -24.97 3.65
CA GLU A 262 -1.37 -25.52 2.66
C GLU A 262 -2.63 -26.09 3.33
N ASN A 263 -3.67 -26.29 2.53
CA ASN A 263 -4.87 -27.05 2.87
C ASN A 263 -5.56 -26.62 4.18
N ILE A 264 -5.50 -25.33 4.49
CA ILE A 264 -6.26 -24.75 5.61
C ILE A 264 -7.70 -24.47 5.18
N SER A 265 -8.63 -24.40 6.14
CA SER A 265 -10.02 -24.01 5.82
C SER A 265 -10.06 -22.61 5.22
N CYS A 266 -10.71 -22.48 4.07
CA CYS A 266 -11.06 -21.19 3.52
C CYS A 266 -12.10 -20.50 4.40
N SER A 267 -12.14 -19.17 4.34
CA SER A 267 -13.00 -18.33 5.18
C SER A 267 -14.49 -18.45 4.85
N ASN A 268 -14.80 -18.77 3.58
CA ASN A 268 -16.15 -18.57 3.03
C ASN A 268 -16.88 -19.86 2.70
N ASN A 269 -16.21 -21.01 2.85
CA ASN A 269 -16.79 -22.33 2.63
C ASN A 269 -15.95 -23.36 3.38
N VAL A 270 -16.59 -24.08 4.31
CA VAL A 270 -15.93 -25.11 5.15
C VAL A 270 -15.41 -26.28 4.31
N LEU A 271 -15.93 -26.44 3.08
CA LEU A 271 -15.52 -27.50 2.16
C LEU A 271 -14.35 -27.10 1.25
N ASP A 272 -13.98 -25.82 1.20
CA ASP A 272 -12.90 -25.34 0.35
C ASP A 272 -11.59 -25.26 1.15
N PHE A 273 -10.51 -25.71 0.53
CA PHE A 273 -9.16 -25.66 1.07
C PHE A 273 -8.37 -24.49 0.46
N CYS A 274 -7.60 -23.81 1.30
CA CYS A 274 -6.82 -22.64 0.94
C CYS A 274 -5.34 -22.85 1.27
N ASN A 275 -4.50 -22.20 0.49
CA ASN A 275 -3.11 -21.93 0.84
C ASN A 275 -3.03 -20.58 1.56
N LEU A 276 -2.03 -20.40 2.42
CA LEU A 276 -1.78 -19.22 3.23
C LEU A 276 -0.40 -18.65 2.92
N TRP A 277 -0.36 -17.36 2.64
CA TRP A 277 0.86 -16.59 2.46
C TRP A 277 0.91 -15.39 3.41
N GLN A 278 2.11 -14.86 3.61
CA GLN A 278 2.36 -13.67 4.41
C GLN A 278 3.30 -12.71 3.69
N ASN A 279 2.98 -11.41 3.72
CA ASN A 279 3.91 -10.35 3.38
C ASN A 279 3.87 -9.28 4.47
N GLY A 280 4.88 -9.28 5.34
CA GLY A 280 4.94 -8.38 6.49
C GLY A 280 3.72 -8.55 7.41
N ASP A 281 2.90 -7.51 7.49
CA ASP A 281 1.69 -7.46 8.33
C ASP A 281 0.46 -8.10 7.66
N PHE A 282 0.56 -8.49 6.40
CA PHE A 282 -0.56 -9.02 5.62
C PHE A 282 -0.52 -10.54 5.53
N LEU A 283 -1.68 -11.15 5.72
CA LEU A 283 -1.94 -12.56 5.43
C LEU A 283 -2.89 -12.67 4.25
N PHE A 284 -2.54 -13.52 3.30
CA PHE A 284 -3.30 -13.79 2.09
C PHE A 284 -3.73 -15.24 2.10
N LYS A 285 -4.99 -15.50 1.77
CA LYS A 285 -5.46 -16.86 1.49
C LYS A 285 -6.07 -16.91 0.11
N SER A 286 -5.80 -18.00 -0.59
CA SER A 286 -6.36 -18.28 -1.90
C SER A 286 -6.74 -19.76 -1.99
N THR A 287 -7.75 -20.07 -2.81
CA THR A 287 -8.26 -21.44 -2.95
C THR A 287 -7.21 -22.32 -3.61
N THR A 288 -6.99 -23.51 -3.07
CA THR A 288 -6.09 -24.52 -3.66
C THR A 288 -6.49 -24.89 -5.09
N ILE A 289 -7.79 -24.90 -5.38
CA ILE A 289 -8.35 -25.09 -6.72
C ILE A 289 -8.66 -23.73 -7.32
N GLY A 290 -8.02 -23.40 -8.43
CA GLY A 290 -8.27 -22.16 -9.19
C GLY A 290 -7.62 -20.91 -8.61
N CYS A 291 -6.96 -20.97 -7.46
CA CYS A 291 -6.19 -19.86 -6.88
C CYS A 291 -6.99 -18.55 -6.70
N TYR A 292 -8.30 -18.63 -6.46
CA TYR A 292 -9.12 -17.45 -6.24
C TYR A 292 -8.79 -16.82 -4.89
N PRO A 293 -8.84 -15.48 -4.75
CA PRO A 293 -8.76 -14.86 -3.44
C PRO A 293 -9.83 -15.43 -2.52
N SER A 294 -9.43 -15.74 -1.29
CA SER A 294 -10.34 -16.14 -0.22
C SER A 294 -10.32 -15.11 0.91
N THR A 295 -9.13 -14.67 1.32
CA THR A 295 -9.00 -13.67 2.39
C THR A 295 -7.76 -12.81 2.24
N LEU A 296 -7.88 -11.55 2.63
CA LEU A 296 -6.78 -10.65 2.95
C LEU A 296 -7.01 -10.17 4.38
N SER A 297 -6.06 -10.36 5.28
CA SER A 297 -6.18 -9.88 6.66
C SER A 297 -4.88 -9.31 7.17
N ARG A 298 -4.94 -8.56 8.27
CA ARG A 298 -3.76 -7.99 8.90
C ARG A 298 -3.48 -8.64 10.24
N LEU A 299 -2.20 -8.72 10.61
CA LEU A 299 -1.76 -9.28 11.90
C LEU A 299 -1.86 -8.24 13.01
N SER A 300 -1.55 -6.98 12.71
CA SER A 300 -1.51 -5.87 13.66
C SER A 300 -2.89 -5.28 13.98
N SER A 301 -3.90 -5.58 13.17
CA SER A 301 -5.28 -5.15 13.36
C SER A 301 -6.23 -6.31 13.10
N ARG A 302 -7.53 -6.16 13.41
CA ARG A 302 -8.55 -7.12 13.01
C ARG A 302 -9.15 -6.78 11.64
N GLU A 303 -8.44 -5.98 10.84
CA GLU A 303 -8.81 -5.64 9.47
C GLU A 303 -8.78 -6.89 8.60
N ARG A 304 -9.86 -7.10 7.83
CA ARG A 304 -10.02 -8.28 6.99
C ARG A 304 -10.95 -8.02 5.81
N THR A 305 -10.60 -8.60 4.67
CA THR A 305 -11.43 -8.72 3.48
C THR A 305 -11.65 -10.19 3.15
N ASP A 306 -12.89 -10.63 3.15
CA ASP A 306 -13.32 -11.97 2.73
C ASP A 306 -13.79 -11.92 1.27
N TYR A 307 -13.35 -12.87 0.44
CA TYR A 307 -13.69 -12.97 -0.98
C TYR A 307 -14.42 -14.27 -1.31
N PHE A 308 -15.60 -14.20 -1.93
CA PHE A 308 -16.47 -15.37 -2.11
C PHE A 308 -17.23 -15.37 -3.44
N ASN A 309 -17.76 -16.55 -3.79
CA ASN A 309 -18.54 -16.80 -5.00
C ASN A 309 -17.82 -16.37 -6.28
N ALA A 310 -16.54 -16.73 -6.39
CA ALA A 310 -15.75 -16.43 -7.57
C ALA A 310 -16.33 -17.12 -8.81
N LYS A 311 -16.35 -16.42 -9.95
CA LYS A 311 -16.80 -16.95 -11.25
C LYS A 311 -15.86 -16.49 -12.35
N ASN A 312 -15.49 -17.42 -13.23
CA ASN A 312 -14.72 -17.12 -14.42
C ASN A 312 -15.48 -16.19 -15.38
N GLY A 313 -14.73 -15.34 -16.06
CA GLY A 313 -15.18 -14.59 -17.22
C GLY A 313 -15.17 -15.42 -18.52
N PRO A 314 -15.19 -14.77 -19.70
CA PRO A 314 -15.07 -13.33 -19.91
C PRO A 314 -16.33 -12.55 -19.50
N PHE A 315 -16.17 -11.25 -19.29
CA PHE A 315 -17.26 -10.33 -18.99
C PHE A 315 -17.52 -9.39 -20.17
N PRO A 316 -18.77 -8.95 -20.40
CA PRO A 316 -19.08 -7.93 -21.40
C PRO A 316 -18.24 -6.64 -21.18
N PRO A 317 -17.64 -6.06 -22.24
CA PRO A 317 -16.81 -4.86 -22.11
C PRO A 317 -17.50 -3.66 -21.46
N GLU A 318 -18.83 -3.60 -21.53
CA GLU A 318 -19.68 -2.57 -20.92
C GLU A 318 -19.53 -2.55 -19.40
N ILE A 319 -19.14 -3.67 -18.77
CA ILE A 319 -18.83 -3.69 -17.34
C ILE A 319 -17.67 -2.76 -17.04
N PHE A 320 -16.67 -2.63 -17.91
CA PHE A 320 -15.48 -1.82 -17.67
C PHE A 320 -15.60 -0.38 -18.18
N GLN A 321 -16.71 -0.01 -18.80
CA GLN A 321 -16.95 1.36 -19.27
C GLN A 321 -17.39 2.28 -18.11
N PRO A 322 -16.68 3.39 -17.84
CA PRO A 322 -17.10 4.38 -16.84
C PRO A 322 -18.46 4.99 -17.18
N ASP A 323 -19.23 5.35 -16.14
CA ASP A 323 -20.47 6.11 -16.34
C ASP A 323 -20.17 7.41 -17.12
N PRO A 324 -21.03 7.84 -18.07
CA PRO A 324 -20.83 9.06 -18.83
C PRO A 324 -20.57 10.31 -18.00
N ILE A 325 -21.02 10.36 -16.74
CA ILE A 325 -20.71 11.48 -15.82
C ILE A 325 -19.21 11.59 -15.53
N CYS A 326 -18.51 10.46 -15.40
CA CYS A 326 -17.08 10.40 -15.16
C CYS A 326 -16.25 10.85 -16.36
N LEU A 327 -16.81 10.78 -17.57
CA LEU A 327 -16.13 11.18 -18.80
C LEU A 327 -16.14 12.70 -19.03
N LYS A 328 -17.03 13.44 -18.33
CA LYS A 328 -17.15 14.90 -18.44
C LYS A 328 -16.21 15.67 -17.51
N GLU A 329 -15.66 14.99 -16.51
CA GLU A 329 -14.89 15.62 -15.44
C GLU A 329 -13.48 16.04 -15.88
N LYS A 330 -13.07 17.25 -15.43
CA LYS A 330 -11.70 17.74 -15.63
C LYS A 330 -10.74 16.98 -14.71
N ILE A 331 -9.49 16.82 -15.14
CA ILE A 331 -8.48 16.10 -14.34
C ILE A 331 -8.30 16.85 -13.03
N THR A 332 -8.72 16.27 -11.90
CA THR A 332 -8.33 16.76 -10.58
C THR A 332 -6.86 16.34 -10.37
N GLN A 333 -5.92 17.26 -10.60
CA GLN A 333 -4.47 17.01 -10.56
C GLN A 333 -3.97 16.66 -9.15
N HIS A 334 -4.19 15.44 -8.67
CA HIS A 334 -3.58 14.94 -7.43
C HIS A 334 -2.79 13.63 -7.58
N GLY A 335 -2.50 13.20 -8.81
CA GLY A 335 -1.52 12.15 -9.09
C GLY A 335 -0.87 12.42 -10.44
N HIS A 336 0.37 11.94 -10.62
CA HIS A 336 1.22 12.05 -11.80
C HIS A 336 0.47 12.39 -13.11
N ASN A 337 0.92 13.44 -13.79
CA ASN A 337 0.38 13.88 -15.07
C ASN A 337 0.40 12.72 -16.09
N PRO A 338 -0.74 12.11 -16.46
CA PRO A 338 -0.76 10.97 -17.37
C PRO A 338 -0.23 11.34 -18.76
N SER A 339 -0.19 12.64 -19.10
CA SER A 339 0.33 13.12 -20.38
C SER A 339 1.83 12.83 -20.58
N LEU A 340 2.61 12.53 -19.53
CA LEU A 340 4.00 12.10 -19.70
C LEU A 340 4.12 10.62 -20.17
N LYS A 341 3.13 9.76 -19.91
CA LYS A 341 3.12 8.37 -20.40
C LYS A 341 2.88 8.30 -21.91
N LEU A 342 1.98 9.12 -22.45
CA LEU A 342 1.71 9.11 -23.90
C LEU A 342 2.89 9.64 -24.73
N TRP A 343 3.67 10.59 -24.18
CA TRP A 343 4.80 11.18 -24.89
C TRP A 343 6.05 10.31 -24.89
N LYS A 344 6.31 9.50 -23.85
CA LYS A 344 7.49 8.61 -23.84
C LYS A 344 7.35 7.41 -24.79
N HIS A 345 6.16 6.84 -24.97
CA HIS A 345 5.97 5.74 -25.92
C HIS A 345 5.89 6.20 -27.39
N LEU A 346 5.39 7.40 -27.68
CA LEU A 346 5.36 7.92 -29.05
C LEU A 346 6.74 8.40 -29.58
N PHE A 347 7.75 8.56 -28.71
CA PHE A 347 9.08 9.05 -29.09
C PHE A 347 10.21 8.01 -29.04
N HIS A 348 9.94 6.75 -28.68
CA HIS A 348 10.93 5.67 -28.76
C HIS A 348 10.81 4.74 -29.97
N GLU A 349 9.82 4.91 -30.84
CA GLU A 349 9.71 4.19 -32.12
C GLU A 349 10.13 4.99 -33.37
N LYS A 350 10.61 6.23 -33.22
CA LYS A 350 11.16 7.02 -34.35
C LYS A 350 12.56 7.54 -34.06
N LYS A 351 13.52 6.64 -33.96
CA LYS A 351 14.94 6.99 -34.19
C LYS A 351 15.73 5.84 -34.82
N LEU A 352 15.22 5.32 -35.92
CA LEU A 352 15.98 4.54 -36.89
C LEU A 352 15.48 4.88 -38.29
N ARG A 353 16.16 5.85 -38.93
CA ARG A 353 16.41 6.05 -40.38
C ARG A 353 16.58 7.53 -40.69
N PHE A 354 17.57 7.81 -41.55
CA PHE A 354 18.11 9.10 -42.01
C PHE A 354 19.01 9.77 -40.96
N GLU A 355 20.33 9.86 -41.10
CA GLU A 355 21.28 9.71 -42.23
C GLU A 355 22.48 8.83 -41.84
#